data_AF-A0A921JQD5-F1
#
_entry.id   AF-A0A921JQD5-F1
#
_cell.length_a   1.000
_cell.length_b   1.000
_cell.length_c   1.000
_cell.angle_alpha   90.00
_cell.angle_beta   90.00
_cell.angle_gamma   90.00
#
_symmetry.space_group_name_H-M   'P 1'
#
loop_
_entity.id
_entity.type
_entity.pdbx_description
1 polymer ?
#
loop_
_entity_poly.entity_id
_entity_poly.type
_entity_poly.pdbx_seq_one_letter_code
_entity_poly.pdbx_strand_id
1 'polypeptide(L)'
;MEDVFRALADPSRRMLLDSLRSRDGQSLGELCEVLPNMTRYGVSSHLDVLEAAGLISSRRDGRLKLHYLNAVPLREIQRRWLSNFGAATADRLLGLKASVEHKENAMNHRHVYTVYIDAPRQAVWDELTATGRPLEWLYGSITEATWEKGTRYSYSTPSGDVLIDGEVVEVREPECLAITFDCHWDPEVEAEAPGLTEYALTEA
;
A
#
# COMPACT_ATOMS: atom_id res chain seq x y z
N MET A 1 -16.63 -4.96 -5.38
CA MET A 1 -16.08 -4.41 -6.64
C MET A 1 -17.02 -3.40 -7.30
N GLU A 2 -18.35 -3.64 -7.36
CA GLU A 2 -19.32 -2.62 -7.77
C GLU A 2 -19.19 -1.32 -6.94
N ASP A 3 -18.91 -1.47 -5.65
CA ASP A 3 -18.72 -0.37 -4.72
C ASP A 3 -17.53 0.53 -5.07
N VAL A 4 -16.46 -0.03 -5.65
CA VAL A 4 -15.28 0.75 -6.09
C VAL A 4 -15.66 1.66 -7.26
N PHE A 5 -16.33 1.14 -8.29
CA PHE A 5 -16.76 1.95 -9.43
C PHE A 5 -17.79 3.00 -9.01
N ARG A 6 -18.74 2.64 -8.14
CA ARG A 6 -19.73 3.59 -7.59
C ARG A 6 -19.05 4.67 -6.74
N ALA A 7 -18.03 4.31 -5.95
CA ALA A 7 -17.24 5.26 -5.20
C ALA A 7 -16.46 6.22 -6.13
N LEU A 8 -15.84 5.72 -7.21
CA LEU A 8 -15.08 6.57 -8.14
C LEU A 8 -15.94 7.42 -9.08
N ALA A 9 -17.24 7.13 -9.22
CA ALA A 9 -18.14 7.89 -10.10
C ALA A 9 -18.32 9.37 -9.70
N ASP A 10 -18.10 9.69 -8.43
CA ASP A 10 -18.28 11.03 -7.88
C ASP A 10 -16.98 11.84 -7.96
N PRO A 11 -17.01 13.08 -8.50
CA PRO A 11 -15.82 13.91 -8.65
C PRO A 11 -15.23 14.35 -7.30
N SER A 12 -16.03 14.61 -6.27
CA SER A 12 -15.54 15.01 -4.96
C SER A 12 -14.77 13.88 -4.28
N ARG A 13 -15.25 12.63 -4.42
CA ARG A 13 -14.50 11.45 -3.94
C ARG A 13 -13.17 11.29 -4.67
N ARG A 14 -13.11 11.50 -5.99
CA ARG A 14 -11.84 11.49 -6.74
C ARG A 14 -10.89 12.59 -6.30
N MET A 15 -11.38 13.80 -6.04
CA MET A 15 -10.55 14.90 -5.52
C MET A 15 -9.94 14.57 -4.14
N LEU A 16 -10.70 13.93 -3.25
CA LEU A 16 -10.18 13.46 -1.96
C LEU A 16 -9.09 12.40 -2.15
N LEU A 17 -9.29 11.44 -3.05
CA LEU A 17 -8.29 10.42 -3.39
C LEU A 17 -7.04 11.03 -4.03
N ASP A 18 -7.18 12.02 -4.92
CA ASP A 18 -6.05 12.74 -5.51
C ASP A 18 -5.26 13.52 -4.45
N SER A 19 -5.96 14.14 -3.48
CA SER A 19 -5.32 14.80 -2.34
C SER A 19 -4.53 13.79 -1.49
N LEU A 20 -5.12 12.64 -1.14
CA LEU A 20 -4.45 11.58 -0.39
C LEU A 20 -3.28 10.97 -1.17
N ARG A 21 -3.41 10.84 -2.50
CA ARG A 21 -2.31 10.45 -3.38
C ARG A 21 -1.16 11.45 -3.31
N SER A 22 -1.46 12.75 -3.26
CA SER A 22 -0.46 13.81 -3.16
C SER A 22 0.11 14.00 -1.76
N ARG A 23 -0.59 13.58 -0.72
CA ARG A 23 -0.09 13.55 0.66
C ARG A 23 -0.97 12.62 1.47
N ASP A 24 -0.40 11.51 1.92
CA ASP A 24 -1.10 10.55 2.77
C ASP A 24 -1.20 11.02 4.22
N GLY A 25 -2.06 10.37 5.00
CA GLY A 25 -2.17 10.61 6.45
C GLY A 25 -2.86 11.91 6.82
N GLN A 26 -3.89 12.31 6.07
CA GLN A 26 -4.60 13.57 6.30
C GLN A 26 -5.78 13.38 7.26
N SER A 27 -5.98 14.36 8.15
CA SER A 27 -7.13 14.44 9.03
C SER A 27 -8.41 14.85 8.29
N LEU A 28 -9.58 14.61 8.89
CA LEU A 28 -10.85 15.11 8.36
C LEU A 28 -10.85 16.64 8.17
N GLY A 29 -10.15 17.39 9.03
CA GLY A 29 -10.05 18.84 8.92
C GLY A 29 -9.35 19.25 7.62
N GLU A 30 -8.18 18.69 7.36
CA GLU A 30 -7.41 18.94 6.14
C GLU A 30 -8.18 18.51 4.89
N LEU A 31 -8.87 17.37 4.94
CA LEU A 31 -9.68 16.91 3.81
C LEU A 31 -10.92 17.78 3.55
N CYS A 32 -11.41 18.53 4.54
CA CYS A 32 -12.44 19.53 4.31
C CYS A 32 -11.92 20.74 3.51
N GLU A 33 -10.63 21.06 3.61
CA GLU A 33 -10.01 22.16 2.85
C GLU A 33 -9.93 21.84 1.34
N VAL A 34 -9.88 20.55 0.98
CA VAL A 34 -9.93 20.09 -0.42
C VAL A 34 -11.28 20.42 -1.08
N LEU A 35 -12.36 20.47 -0.29
CA LEU A 35 -13.73 20.66 -0.75
C LEU A 35 -14.39 21.84 -0.01
N PRO A 36 -13.95 23.09 -0.26
CA PRO A 36 -14.31 24.26 0.58
C PRO A 36 -15.81 24.60 0.55
N ASN A 37 -16.53 24.17 -0.48
CA ASN A 37 -17.97 24.40 -0.64
C ASN A 37 -18.83 23.30 -0.01
N MET A 38 -18.22 22.34 0.69
CA MET A 38 -18.92 21.20 1.26
C MET A 38 -18.88 21.23 2.78
N THR A 39 -19.98 20.78 3.40
CA THR A 39 -20.01 20.65 4.86
C THR A 39 -19.09 19.54 5.33
N ARG A 40 -18.59 19.66 6.56
CA ARG A 40 -17.81 18.60 7.22
C ARG A 40 -18.54 17.26 7.24
N TYR A 41 -19.86 17.27 7.39
CA TYR A 41 -20.68 16.06 7.33
C TYR A 41 -20.67 15.44 5.93
N GLY A 42 -20.80 16.25 4.88
CA GLY A 42 -20.70 15.78 3.49
C GLY A 42 -19.35 15.13 3.18
N VAL A 43 -18.25 15.75 3.63
CA VAL A 43 -16.90 15.19 3.48
C VAL A 43 -16.78 13.89 4.28
N SER A 44 -17.25 13.83 5.52
CA SER A 44 -17.26 12.58 6.32
C SER A 44 -18.02 11.47 5.61
N SER A 45 -19.20 11.76 5.06
CA SER A 45 -20.01 10.77 4.33
C SER A 45 -19.29 10.26 3.07
N HIS A 46 -18.57 11.12 2.36
CA HIS A 46 -17.74 10.69 1.25
C HIS A 46 -16.58 9.78 1.69
N LEU A 47 -15.94 10.08 2.82
CA LEU A 47 -14.89 9.24 3.39
C LEU A 47 -15.45 7.88 3.83
N ASP A 48 -16.65 7.83 4.42
CA ASP A 48 -17.29 6.56 4.79
C ASP A 48 -17.55 5.67 3.56
N VAL A 49 -18.00 6.26 2.44
CA VAL A 49 -18.17 5.55 1.16
C VAL A 49 -16.84 5.05 0.61
N LEU A 50 -15.78 5.86 0.68
CA LEU A 50 -14.44 5.47 0.23
C LEU A 50 -13.85 4.35 1.11
N GLU A 51 -14.05 4.43 2.42
CA GLU A 51 -13.59 3.44 3.40
C GLU A 51 -14.33 2.11 3.22
N ALA A 52 -15.65 2.15 3.02
CA ALA A 52 -16.46 0.98 2.70
C ALA A 52 -16.08 0.33 1.36
N ALA A 53 -15.67 1.13 0.37
CA ALA A 53 -15.14 0.63 -0.90
C ALA A 53 -13.67 0.14 -0.81
N GLY A 54 -13.04 0.29 0.36
CA GLY A 54 -11.63 -0.05 0.60
C GLY A 54 -10.64 0.88 -0.10
N LEU A 55 -11.08 2.00 -0.67
CA LEU A 55 -10.21 2.96 -1.39
C LEU A 55 -9.42 3.87 -0.45
N ILE A 56 -9.82 3.94 0.81
CA ILE A 56 -9.03 4.56 1.87
C ILE A 56 -8.97 3.64 3.09
N SER A 57 -7.90 3.78 3.86
CA SER A 57 -7.74 3.19 5.18
C SER A 57 -7.65 4.30 6.23
N SER A 58 -8.07 4.02 7.46
CA SER A 58 -7.97 4.98 8.55
C SER A 58 -7.18 4.45 9.74
N ARG A 59 -6.41 5.34 10.37
CA ARG A 59 -5.64 5.04 11.59
C ARG A 59 -5.84 6.18 12.59
N ARG A 60 -5.95 5.85 13.87
CA ARG A 60 -5.94 6.86 14.94
C ARG A 60 -4.50 7.13 15.37
N ASP A 61 -4.12 8.41 15.32
CA ASP A 61 -2.88 8.93 15.89
C ASP A 61 -3.24 9.97 16.97
N GLY A 62 -3.06 9.57 18.23
CA GLY A 62 -3.54 10.32 19.39
C GLY A 62 -5.05 10.59 19.33
N ARG A 63 -5.44 11.85 19.13
CA ARG A 63 -6.84 12.29 19.02
C ARG A 63 -7.34 12.43 17.57
N LEU A 64 -6.47 12.25 16.58
CA LEU A 64 -6.79 12.46 15.17
C LEU A 64 -7.07 11.12 14.49
N LYS A 65 -8.16 11.05 13.71
CA LYS A 65 -8.38 10.00 12.70
C LYS A 65 -7.72 10.48 11.41
N LEU A 66 -6.64 9.82 11.01
CA LEU A 66 -5.91 10.08 9.77
C LEU A 66 -6.38 9.09 8.70
N HIS A 67 -6.46 9.56 7.45
CA HIS A 67 -6.91 8.78 6.30
C HIS A 67 -5.74 8.62 5.33
N TYR A 68 -5.67 7.45 4.72
CA TYR A 68 -4.61 7.04 3.80
C TYR A 68 -5.24 6.45 2.54
N LEU A 69 -4.66 6.72 1.38
CA LEU A 69 -5.06 6.12 0.12
C LEU A 69 -4.72 4.62 0.16
N ASN A 70 -5.71 3.78 -0.09
CA ASN A 70 -5.50 2.34 -0.25
C ASN A 70 -5.63 1.95 -1.72
N ALA A 71 -4.50 1.71 -2.38
CA ALA A 71 -4.45 1.39 -3.80
C ALA A 71 -4.79 -0.09 -4.12
N VAL A 72 -4.93 -0.96 -3.11
CA VAL A 72 -5.13 -2.40 -3.31
C VAL A 72 -6.37 -2.72 -4.17
N PRO A 73 -7.57 -2.16 -3.91
CA PRO A 73 -8.74 -2.48 -4.73
C PRO A 73 -8.61 -2.04 -6.20
N LEU A 74 -7.88 -0.95 -6.46
CA LEU A 74 -7.59 -0.51 -7.83
C LEU A 74 -6.66 -1.48 -8.55
N ARG A 75 -5.64 -1.99 -7.83
CA ARG A 75 -4.71 -2.99 -8.34
C ARG A 75 -5.41 -4.31 -8.64
N GLU A 76 -6.39 -4.73 -7.84
CA GLU A 76 -7.21 -5.91 -8.11
C GLU A 76 -8.02 -5.76 -9.40
N ILE A 77 -8.65 -4.60 -9.61
CA ILE A 77 -9.37 -4.31 -10.86
C ILE A 77 -8.41 -4.32 -12.05
N GLN A 78 -7.24 -3.68 -11.91
CA GLN A 78 -6.21 -3.70 -12.95
C GLN A 78 -5.78 -5.14 -13.25
N ARG A 79 -5.45 -5.95 -12.24
CA ARG A 79 -5.05 -7.35 -12.45
C ARG A 79 -6.17 -8.18 -13.09
N ARG A 80 -7.43 -7.96 -12.75
CA ARG A 80 -8.54 -8.72 -13.35
C ARG A 80 -8.71 -8.45 -14.85
N TRP A 81 -8.58 -7.19 -15.28
CA TRP A 81 -8.96 -6.78 -16.63
C TRP A 81 -7.77 -6.50 -17.56
N LEU A 82 -6.63 -6.07 -17.01
CA LEU A 82 -5.45 -5.64 -17.77
C LEU A 82 -4.30 -6.65 -17.73
N SER A 83 -4.37 -7.70 -16.91
CA SER A 83 -3.31 -8.74 -16.84
C SER A 83 -3.07 -9.48 -18.16
N ASN A 84 -4.10 -9.60 -19.01
CA ASN A 84 -4.04 -10.41 -20.23
C ASN A 84 -3.87 -9.60 -21.53
N PHE A 85 -4.09 -8.29 -21.53
CA PHE A 85 -4.00 -7.48 -22.74
C PHE A 85 -3.56 -6.04 -22.46
N GLY A 86 -2.48 -5.61 -23.11
CA GLY A 86 -2.22 -4.20 -23.41
C GLY A 86 -1.73 -3.31 -22.25
N ALA A 87 -1.60 -3.80 -21.01
CA ALA A 87 -1.10 -3.00 -19.88
C ALA A 87 0.23 -2.30 -20.21
N ALA A 88 1.24 -3.05 -20.68
CA ALA A 88 2.54 -2.48 -21.05
C ALA A 88 2.46 -1.44 -22.18
N THR A 89 1.56 -1.63 -23.15
CA THR A 89 1.36 -0.65 -24.23
C THR A 89 0.63 0.60 -23.72
N ALA A 90 -0.37 0.43 -22.86
CA ALA A 90 -1.08 1.53 -22.21
C ALA A 90 -0.13 2.35 -21.32
N ASP A 91 0.71 1.69 -20.52
CA ASP A 91 1.71 2.34 -19.67
C ASP A 91 2.70 3.16 -20.50
N ARG A 92 3.19 2.63 -21.64
CA ARG A 92 4.07 3.38 -22.56
C ARG A 92 3.39 4.62 -23.13
N LEU A 93 2.13 4.52 -23.54
CA LEU A 93 1.39 5.67 -24.10
C LEU A 93 1.06 6.71 -23.01
N LEU A 94 0.76 6.27 -21.78
CA LEU A 94 0.58 7.16 -20.62
C LEU A 94 1.89 7.84 -20.23
N GLY A 95 3.02 7.13 -20.28
CA GLY A 95 4.36 7.68 -20.07
C GLY A 95 4.70 8.77 -21.10
N LEU A 96 4.46 8.50 -22.39
CA LEU A 96 4.64 9.49 -23.47
C LEU A 96 3.77 10.73 -23.25
N LYS A 97 2.51 10.55 -22.84
CA LYS A 97 1.62 11.65 -22.49
C LYS A 97 2.18 12.47 -21.33
N ALA A 98 2.56 11.82 -20.23
CA ALA A 98 3.10 12.50 -19.04
C ALA A 98 4.41 13.25 -19.33
N SER A 99 5.31 12.68 -20.16
CA SER A 99 6.58 13.32 -20.51
C SER A 99 6.39 14.60 -21.33
N VAL A 100 5.37 14.63 -22.19
CA VAL A 100 5.00 15.85 -22.95
C VAL A 100 4.27 16.85 -22.05
N GLU A 101 3.52 16.37 -21.05
CA GLU A 101 2.67 17.19 -20.18
C GLU A 101 3.35 17.71 -18.90
N HIS A 102 4.67 17.48 -18.72
CA HIS A 102 5.48 17.97 -17.59
C HIS A 102 4.81 17.77 -16.22
N LYS A 103 4.69 16.50 -15.78
CA LYS A 103 4.32 16.17 -14.40
C LYS A 103 5.46 15.42 -13.71
N GLU A 104 6.27 16.15 -12.96
CA GLU A 104 7.12 15.56 -11.93
C GLU A 104 6.26 15.12 -10.74
N ASN A 105 6.51 13.91 -10.22
CA ASN A 105 6.04 13.47 -8.93
C ASN A 105 7.14 12.60 -8.32
N ALA A 106 7.87 13.14 -7.35
CA ALA A 106 8.67 12.35 -6.41
C ALA A 106 8.00 12.51 -5.03
N MET A 107 7.77 11.40 -4.31
CA MET A 107 7.05 11.38 -3.04
C MET A 107 7.82 10.58 -2.00
N ASN A 108 7.93 11.13 -0.80
CA ASN A 108 8.60 10.52 0.34
C ASN A 108 7.68 10.59 1.58
N HIS A 109 6.58 9.82 1.56
CA HIS A 109 5.58 9.78 2.65
C HIS A 109 5.27 8.35 3.08
N ARG A 110 4.79 8.20 4.33
CA ARG A 110 4.34 6.92 4.90
C ARG A 110 3.03 6.46 4.22
N HIS A 111 3.07 5.31 3.55
CA HIS A 111 1.91 4.69 2.93
C HIS A 111 1.30 3.59 3.80
N VAL A 112 -0.03 3.45 3.76
CA VAL A 112 -0.78 2.40 4.48
C VAL A 112 -1.70 1.69 3.50
N TYR A 113 -1.50 0.38 3.36
CA TYR A 113 -2.34 -0.49 2.53
C TYR A 113 -3.19 -1.40 3.42
N THR A 114 -4.43 -1.67 3.02
CA THR A 114 -5.31 -2.61 3.72
C THR A 114 -5.92 -3.58 2.72
N VAL A 115 -5.90 -4.86 3.07
CA VAL A 115 -6.54 -5.91 2.29
C VAL A 115 -7.34 -6.79 3.24
N TYR A 116 -8.51 -7.24 2.80
CA TYR A 116 -9.33 -8.19 3.54
C TYR A 116 -9.10 -9.57 2.95
N ILE A 117 -8.64 -10.50 3.78
CA ILE A 117 -8.31 -11.86 3.39
C ILE A 117 -9.29 -12.78 4.11
N ASP A 118 -10.07 -13.52 3.34
CA ASP A 118 -10.99 -14.53 3.87
C ASP A 118 -10.22 -15.81 4.25
N ALA A 119 -9.46 -15.72 5.34
CA ALA A 119 -8.64 -16.79 5.90
C ALA A 119 -8.47 -16.61 7.42
N PRO A 120 -8.21 -17.69 8.17
CA PRO A 120 -7.83 -17.56 9.58
C PRO A 120 -6.59 -16.67 9.73
N ARG A 121 -6.58 -15.79 10.73
CA ARG A 121 -5.44 -14.89 10.99
C ARG A 121 -4.10 -15.63 11.07
N GLN A 122 -4.08 -16.81 11.69
CA GLN A 122 -2.88 -17.65 11.75
C GLN A 122 -2.42 -18.11 10.36
N ALA A 123 -3.33 -18.46 9.45
CA ALA A 123 -2.94 -18.88 8.10
C ALA A 123 -2.32 -17.72 7.31
N VAL A 124 -2.81 -16.49 7.52
CA VAL A 124 -2.18 -15.28 6.94
C VAL A 124 -0.79 -15.07 7.53
N TRP A 125 -0.64 -15.26 8.84
CA TRP A 125 0.66 -15.17 9.52
C TRP A 125 1.67 -16.20 9.01
N ASP A 126 1.26 -17.47 8.90
CA ASP A 126 2.10 -18.57 8.42
C ASP A 126 2.58 -18.33 6.98
N GLU A 127 1.71 -17.76 6.11
CA GLU A 127 2.09 -17.40 4.74
C GLU A 127 2.99 -16.16 4.69
N LEU A 128 2.71 -15.14 5.52
CA LEU A 128 3.50 -13.91 5.61
C LEU A 128 4.93 -14.20 6.10
N THR A 129 5.08 -15.17 7.01
CA THR A 129 6.34 -15.53 7.66
C THR A 129 6.97 -16.81 7.10
N ALA A 130 6.45 -17.35 6.00
CA ALA A 130 7.00 -18.54 5.37
C ALA A 130 8.45 -18.33 4.90
N THR A 131 9.32 -19.31 5.17
CA THR A 131 10.75 -19.26 4.82
C THR A 131 11.19 -20.48 4.01
N GLY A 132 12.35 -20.37 3.34
CA GLY A 132 13.00 -21.49 2.64
C GLY A 132 12.27 -22.00 1.40
N ARG A 133 11.23 -21.29 0.93
CA ARG A 133 10.51 -21.58 -0.32
C ARG A 133 10.22 -20.30 -1.11
N PRO A 134 10.05 -20.39 -2.44
CA PRO A 134 9.57 -19.27 -3.23
C PRO A 134 8.15 -18.84 -2.82
N LEU A 135 7.93 -17.54 -2.67
CA LEU A 135 6.64 -16.92 -2.37
C LEU A 135 6.12 -16.15 -3.58
N GLU A 136 5.06 -16.65 -4.22
CA GLU A 136 4.52 -16.05 -5.45
C GLU A 136 4.04 -14.60 -5.24
N TRP A 137 3.40 -14.31 -4.10
CA TRP A 137 2.93 -12.97 -3.76
C TRP A 137 4.08 -11.97 -3.53
N LEU A 138 5.28 -12.48 -3.20
CA LEU A 138 6.52 -11.72 -3.05
C LEU A 138 7.44 -11.93 -4.27
N TYR A 139 6.85 -11.92 -5.47
CA TYR A 139 7.55 -12.02 -6.76
C TYR A 139 8.40 -13.28 -6.96
N GLY A 140 8.05 -14.38 -6.28
CA GLY A 140 8.79 -15.64 -6.34
C GLY A 140 10.13 -15.61 -5.61
N SER A 141 10.36 -14.59 -4.77
CA SER A 141 11.55 -14.53 -3.92
C SER A 141 11.50 -15.59 -2.81
N ILE A 142 12.69 -15.97 -2.34
CA ILE A 142 12.89 -16.89 -1.23
C ILE A 142 13.26 -16.06 0.00
N THR A 143 12.46 -16.21 1.04
CA THR A 143 12.68 -15.55 2.33
C THR A 143 13.53 -16.43 3.24
N GLU A 144 14.60 -15.85 3.79
CA GLU A 144 15.43 -16.45 4.84
C GLU A 144 15.33 -15.58 6.10
N ALA A 145 14.75 -16.14 7.16
CA ALA A 145 14.53 -15.43 8.42
C ALA A 145 14.32 -16.43 9.57
N THR A 146 14.71 -16.04 10.79
CA THR A 146 14.28 -16.72 12.02
C THR A 146 13.09 -16.02 12.69
N TRP A 147 12.75 -14.81 12.23
CA TRP A 147 11.69 -13.95 12.77
C TRP A 147 11.80 -13.67 14.27
N GLU A 148 13.02 -13.59 14.78
CA GLU A 148 13.30 -13.14 16.14
C GLU A 148 13.65 -11.65 16.14
N LYS A 149 13.14 -10.88 17.11
CA LYS A 149 13.45 -9.45 17.21
C LYS A 149 14.97 -9.21 17.27
N GLY A 150 15.47 -8.32 16.41
CA GLY A 150 16.87 -7.97 16.29
C GLY A 150 17.69 -8.89 15.37
N THR A 151 17.07 -9.92 14.78
CA THR A 151 17.74 -10.76 13.78
C THR A 151 17.60 -10.18 12.38
N ARG A 152 18.54 -10.54 11.50
CA ARG A 152 18.48 -10.18 10.08
C ARG A 152 17.63 -11.15 9.30
N TYR A 153 17.01 -10.64 8.25
CA TYR A 153 16.30 -11.43 7.25
C TYR A 153 16.74 -11.01 5.85
N SER A 154 16.44 -11.84 4.85
CA SER A 154 16.60 -11.44 3.44
C SER A 154 15.52 -12.04 2.54
N TYR A 155 15.24 -11.33 1.46
CA TYR A 155 14.49 -11.82 0.31
C TYR A 155 15.44 -11.91 -0.88
N SER A 156 15.57 -13.12 -1.43
CA SER A 156 16.49 -13.39 -2.53
C SER A 156 15.77 -13.93 -3.77
N THR A 157 16.35 -13.72 -4.95
CA THR A 157 15.90 -14.42 -6.16
C THR A 157 16.15 -15.93 -6.03
N PRO A 158 15.47 -16.77 -6.84
CA PRO A 158 15.83 -18.19 -6.93
C PRO A 158 17.28 -18.45 -7.39
N SER A 159 17.95 -17.47 -8.00
CA SER A 159 19.39 -17.54 -8.34
C SER A 159 20.33 -17.20 -7.17
N GLY A 160 19.80 -16.68 -6.06
CA GLY A 160 20.55 -16.35 -4.85
C GLY A 160 20.94 -14.87 -4.72
N ASP A 161 20.50 -14.00 -5.62
CA ASP A 161 20.76 -12.57 -5.54
C ASP A 161 19.85 -11.95 -4.48
N VAL A 162 20.41 -11.23 -3.50
CA VAL A 162 19.65 -10.55 -2.46
C VAL A 162 18.97 -9.33 -3.07
N LEU A 163 17.63 -9.31 -3.04
CA LEU A 163 16.83 -8.19 -3.53
C LEU A 163 16.56 -7.19 -2.41
N ILE A 164 16.29 -7.71 -1.22
CA ILE A 164 15.97 -6.95 -0.02
C ILE A 164 16.63 -7.64 1.17
N ASP A 165 17.20 -6.87 2.08
CA ASP A 165 17.51 -7.34 3.42
C ASP A 165 17.03 -6.36 4.49
N GLY A 166 17.24 -6.72 5.75
CA GLY A 166 16.87 -5.85 6.86
C GLY A 166 16.93 -6.54 8.21
N GLU A 167 16.37 -5.88 9.20
CA GLU A 167 16.29 -6.33 10.59
C GLU A 167 14.85 -6.42 11.06
N VAL A 168 14.56 -7.45 11.87
CA VAL A 168 13.27 -7.61 12.53
C VAL A 168 13.18 -6.63 13.70
N VAL A 169 12.39 -5.58 13.54
CA VAL A 169 12.21 -4.52 14.55
C VAL A 169 11.25 -4.98 15.65
N GLU A 170 10.17 -5.64 15.27
CA GLU A 170 9.16 -6.14 16.19
C GLU A 170 8.43 -7.36 15.61
N VAL A 171 8.11 -8.32 16.48
CA VAL A 171 7.33 -9.50 16.14
C VAL A 171 6.40 -9.83 17.31
N ARG A 172 5.10 -9.98 17.02
CA ARG A 172 4.07 -10.45 17.93
C ARG A 172 3.14 -11.34 17.14
N GLU A 173 3.35 -12.65 17.20
CA GLU A 173 2.53 -13.62 16.47
C GLU A 173 1.12 -13.72 17.08
N PRO A 174 0.03 -13.79 16.26
CA PRO A 174 -0.05 -13.56 14.81
C PRO A 174 -0.54 -12.14 14.46
N GLU A 175 -0.18 -11.14 15.25
CA GLU A 175 -0.78 -9.81 15.25
C GLU A 175 0.04 -8.76 14.50
N CYS A 176 1.37 -8.84 14.58
CA CYS A 176 2.24 -7.76 14.12
C CYS A 176 3.64 -8.23 13.74
N LEU A 177 4.12 -7.80 12.58
CA LEU A 177 5.51 -7.94 12.14
C LEU A 177 5.99 -6.57 11.64
N ALA A 178 7.06 -6.05 12.23
CA ALA A 178 7.72 -4.82 11.78
C ALA A 178 9.18 -5.10 11.41
N ILE A 179 9.59 -4.65 10.23
CA ILE A 179 10.91 -4.92 9.66
C ILE A 179 11.49 -3.66 9.01
N THR A 180 12.81 -3.48 9.07
CA THR A 180 13.47 -2.56 8.14
C THR A 180 13.46 -3.16 6.75
N PHE A 181 13.47 -2.34 5.71
CA PHE A 181 13.31 -2.78 4.33
C PHE A 181 14.33 -2.07 3.46
N ASP A 182 15.48 -2.71 3.29
CA ASP A 182 16.63 -2.21 2.54
C ASP A 182 16.64 -2.84 1.14
N CYS A 183 16.56 -2.05 0.07
CA CYS A 183 16.41 -2.55 -1.30
C CYS A 183 17.75 -2.50 -2.07
N HIS A 184 18.04 -3.55 -2.84
CA HIS A 184 19.33 -3.71 -3.55
C HIS A 184 19.19 -3.91 -5.07
N TRP A 185 17.99 -3.81 -5.63
CA TRP A 185 17.76 -4.06 -7.07
C TRP A 185 18.11 -2.87 -7.99
N ASP A 186 18.33 -1.68 -7.43
CA ASP A 186 18.68 -0.49 -8.19
C ASP A 186 19.58 0.45 -7.35
N PRO A 187 20.70 0.97 -7.88
CA PRO A 187 21.63 1.81 -7.14
C PRO A 187 21.06 3.13 -6.62
N GLU A 188 20.05 3.71 -7.28
CA GLU A 188 19.40 4.94 -6.81
C GLU A 188 18.52 4.64 -5.58
N VAL A 189 17.84 3.49 -5.59
CA VAL A 189 17.01 3.03 -4.46
C VAL A 189 17.88 2.57 -3.29
N GLU A 190 19.00 1.90 -3.56
CA GLU A 190 19.95 1.45 -2.53
C GLU A 190 20.62 2.61 -1.78
N ALA A 191 20.67 3.80 -2.38
CA ALA A 191 21.15 5.01 -1.73
C ALA A 191 20.14 5.65 -0.76
N GLU A 192 18.88 5.22 -0.79
CA GLU A 192 17.84 5.68 0.14
C GLU A 192 18.01 5.03 1.52
N ALA A 193 17.54 5.71 2.57
CA ALA A 193 17.56 5.13 3.90
C ALA A 193 16.55 3.96 4.01
N PRO A 194 16.84 2.91 4.79
CA PRO A 194 15.92 1.80 5.05
C PRO A 194 14.50 2.27 5.34
N GLY A 195 13.53 1.69 4.62
CA GLY A 195 12.12 1.86 4.96
C GLY A 195 11.75 1.09 6.21
N LEU A 196 10.71 1.52 6.93
CA LEU A 196 10.08 0.70 7.99
C LEU A 196 8.75 0.16 7.45
N THR A 197 8.64 -1.17 7.39
CA THR A 197 7.40 -1.86 6.99
C THR A 197 6.76 -2.49 8.21
N GLU A 198 5.50 -2.16 8.47
CA GLU A 198 4.69 -2.69 9.58
C GLU A 198 3.48 -3.44 9.00
N TYR A 199 3.44 -4.75 9.21
CA TYR A 199 2.29 -5.59 8.94
C TYR A 199 1.48 -5.73 10.24
N ALA A 200 0.22 -5.31 10.22
CA ALA A 200 -0.71 -5.45 11.35
C ALA A 200 -1.92 -6.27 10.91
N LEU A 201 -2.16 -7.41 11.58
CA LEU A 201 -3.28 -8.31 11.29
C LEU A 201 -4.40 -8.09 12.32
N THR A 202 -5.52 -7.54 11.86
CA THR A 202 -6.70 -7.24 12.68
C THR A 202 -7.90 -8.06 12.25
N GLU A 203 -8.73 -8.50 13.20
CA GLU A 203 -10.04 -9.09 12.91
C GLU A 203 -11.04 -7.97 12.57
N ALA A 204 -11.86 -8.21 11.55
CA ALA A 204 -12.86 -7.26 11.04
C ALA A 204 -14.18 -7.33 11.83
#